data_AF-A0A2V8PB29-F1
#
_entry.id   AF-A0A2V8PB29-F1
#
_cell.length_a   1.000
_cell.length_b   1.000
_cell.length_c   1.000
_cell.angle_alpha   90.00
_cell.angle_beta   90.00
_cell.angle_gamma   90.00
#
_symmetry.space_group_name_H-M   'P 1'
#
loop_
_entity.id
_entity.type
_entity.pdbx_description
1 polymer ?
#
loop_
_entity_poly.entity_id
_entity_poly.type
_entity_poly.pdbx_seq_one_letter_code
_entity_poly.pdbx_strand_id
1 'polypeptide(L)'
;MAAADALSYLPASDAIALIDVRRLLNQTLPRILAQDPAKLAQANAEVEKFKARTGIDPRSFDRVVLGTRYTYPSPNVTKLETVVIAHGTFDAKALVAAGRIAANGKYREEKYQGATIVVISINDQMKLFGFWNMKVSELAVCGLDSNTLAIGDLGTVRAAIDAGKKGRASADLITLATRDPNAVIGFGANVPSALLANLNVGNDTVAKDAKSIR
;
A
#
# COMPACT_ATOMS: atom_id res chain seq x y z
N MET A 1 15.05 13.09 -11.69
CA MET A 1 15.52 12.44 -10.43
C MET A 1 14.80 13.14 -9.29
N ALA A 2 14.06 12.51 -8.37
CA ALA A 2 14.17 11.19 -7.78
C ALA A 2 12.81 10.46 -7.74
N ALA A 3 12.78 9.22 -8.25
CA ALA A 3 11.71 8.26 -8.00
C ALA A 3 12.05 7.32 -6.82
N ALA A 4 13.05 7.69 -6.01
CA ALA A 4 13.94 6.74 -5.33
C ALA A 4 13.89 6.77 -3.79
N ASP A 5 12.71 6.86 -3.17
CA ASP A 5 12.62 6.68 -1.71
C ASP A 5 11.64 5.56 -1.30
N ALA A 6 10.36 5.66 -1.66
CA ALA A 6 9.39 4.59 -1.34
C ALA A 6 9.65 3.26 -2.09
N LEU A 7 10.08 3.33 -3.36
CA LEU A 7 10.45 2.13 -4.13
C LEU A 7 11.72 1.46 -3.59
N SER A 8 12.58 2.24 -2.93
CA SER A 8 13.88 1.82 -2.45
C SER A 8 13.78 0.80 -1.33
N TYR A 9 12.65 0.70 -0.63
CA TYR A 9 12.42 -0.29 0.42
C TYR A 9 11.49 -1.42 0.00
N LEU A 10 11.10 -1.47 -1.28
CA LEU A 10 10.14 -2.46 -1.75
C LEU A 10 10.80 -3.85 -1.76
N PRO A 11 10.21 -4.86 -1.09
CA PRO A 11 10.71 -6.22 -1.17
C PRO A 11 10.45 -6.81 -2.57
N ALA A 12 10.98 -8.02 -2.79
CA ALA A 12 10.66 -8.79 -3.98
C ALA A 12 9.13 -8.93 -4.11
N SER A 13 8.61 -8.48 -5.25
CA SER A 13 7.19 -8.33 -5.53
C SER A 13 6.90 -8.84 -6.94
N ASP A 14 5.72 -9.41 -7.14
CA ASP A 14 5.20 -9.83 -8.45
C ASP A 14 4.32 -8.74 -9.08
N ALA A 15 3.78 -7.83 -8.26
CA ALA A 15 3.09 -6.64 -8.71
C ALA A 15 3.41 -5.43 -7.82
N ILE A 16 3.38 -4.25 -8.44
CA ILE A 16 3.68 -2.97 -7.84
C ILE A 16 2.63 -1.95 -8.29
N ALA A 17 2.11 -1.17 -7.35
CA ALA A 17 1.39 0.06 -7.65
C ALA A 17 2.12 1.24 -7.00
N LEU A 18 2.44 2.26 -7.78
CA LEU A 18 3.06 3.50 -7.33
C LEU A 18 2.03 4.61 -7.39
N ILE A 19 1.82 5.32 -6.28
CA ILE A 19 0.85 6.41 -6.17
C ILE A 19 1.60 7.70 -5.79
N ASP A 20 1.46 8.73 -6.62
CA ASP A 20 1.87 10.10 -6.28
C ASP A 20 0.72 10.78 -5.50
N VAL A 21 0.80 10.72 -4.17
CA VAL A 21 -0.27 11.19 -3.28
C VAL A 21 -0.44 12.70 -3.38
N ARG A 22 0.65 13.45 -3.53
CA ARG A 22 0.59 14.90 -3.72
C ARG A 22 -0.16 15.27 -4.99
N ARG A 23 0.17 14.63 -6.12
CA ARG A 23 -0.51 14.88 -7.40
C ARG A 23 -1.97 14.43 -7.34
N LEU A 24 -2.25 13.32 -6.67
CA LEU A 24 -3.62 12.83 -6.49
C LEU A 24 -4.47 13.84 -5.72
N LEU A 25 -4.03 14.25 -4.53
CA LEU A 25 -4.82 15.11 -3.64
C LEU A 25 -4.86 16.57 -4.11
N ASN A 26 -3.75 17.12 -4.60
CA ASN A 26 -3.66 18.56 -4.86
C ASN A 26 -4.01 18.95 -6.31
N GLN A 27 -4.01 17.99 -7.25
CA GLN A 27 -4.23 18.28 -8.67
C GLN A 27 -5.36 17.45 -9.24
N THR A 28 -5.31 16.13 -9.06
CA THR A 28 -6.18 15.19 -9.78
C THR A 28 -7.58 15.20 -9.21
N LEU A 29 -7.74 15.01 -7.89
CA LEU A 29 -9.05 15.01 -7.23
C LEU A 29 -9.79 16.34 -7.41
N PRO A 30 -9.18 17.53 -7.20
CA PRO A 30 -9.86 18.80 -7.45
C PRO A 30 -10.33 18.96 -8.89
N ARG A 31 -9.56 18.48 -9.89
CA ARG A 31 -9.94 18.55 -11.30
C ARG A 31 -11.10 17.61 -11.63
N ILE A 32 -11.07 16.38 -11.13
CA ILE A 32 -12.14 15.39 -11.36
C ILE A 32 -13.46 15.87 -10.73
N LEU A 33 -13.38 16.49 -9.56
CA LEU A 33 -14.54 16.97 -8.81
C LEU A 33 -14.88 18.44 -9.08
N ALA A 34 -14.23 19.09 -10.05
CA ALA A 34 -14.42 20.52 -10.32
C ALA A 34 -15.88 20.87 -10.69
N GLN A 35 -16.60 19.92 -11.30
CA GLN A 35 -18.01 20.07 -11.66
C GLN A 35 -18.98 19.70 -10.53
N ASP A 36 -18.47 19.23 -9.39
CA ASP A 36 -19.27 18.85 -8.22
C ASP A 36 -18.65 19.42 -6.92
N PRO A 37 -18.85 20.73 -6.64
CA PRO A 37 -18.28 21.39 -5.48
C PRO A 37 -18.69 20.74 -4.15
N ALA A 38 -19.88 20.12 -4.09
CA ALA A 38 -20.37 19.43 -2.91
C ALA A 38 -19.53 18.18 -2.62
N LYS A 39 -19.24 17.34 -3.64
CA LYS A 39 -18.35 16.19 -3.47
C LYS A 39 -16.91 16.60 -3.20
N LEU A 40 -16.42 17.68 -3.80
CA LEU A 40 -15.08 18.19 -3.49
C LEU A 40 -14.98 18.65 -2.02
N ALA A 41 -15.98 19.35 -1.50
CA ALA A 41 -16.04 19.72 -0.09
C ALA A 41 -16.10 18.49 0.83
N GLN A 42 -16.86 17.46 0.46
CA GLN A 42 -16.90 16.19 1.20
C GLN A 42 -15.54 15.49 1.21
N ALA A 43 -14.85 15.40 0.08
CA ALA A 43 -13.52 14.80 0.00
C ALA A 43 -12.52 15.54 0.90
N ASN A 44 -12.52 16.87 0.89
CA ASN A 44 -11.69 17.67 1.78
C ASN A 44 -12.05 17.46 3.26
N ALA A 45 -13.34 17.36 3.58
CA ALA A 45 -13.79 17.08 4.93
C ALA A 45 -13.33 15.70 5.43
N GLU A 46 -13.29 14.68 4.58
CA GLU A 46 -12.75 13.37 4.94
C GLU A 46 -11.24 13.41 5.22
N VAL A 47 -10.48 14.25 4.49
CA VAL A 47 -9.05 14.49 4.79
C VAL A 47 -8.88 15.12 6.18
N GLU A 48 -9.67 16.15 6.50
CA GLU A 48 -9.62 16.79 7.81
C GLU A 48 -10.11 15.86 8.94
N LYS A 49 -11.15 15.07 8.72
CA LYS A 49 -11.61 14.05 9.68
C LYS A 49 -10.55 13.00 9.94
N PHE A 50 -9.87 12.52 8.90
CA PHE A 50 -8.77 11.56 9.04
C PHE A 50 -7.65 12.16 9.90
N LYS A 51 -7.26 13.40 9.62
CA LYS A 51 -6.26 14.13 10.41
C LYS A 51 -6.69 14.32 11.86
N ALA A 52 -7.93 14.73 12.11
CA ALA A 52 -8.45 14.92 13.46
C ALA A 52 -8.51 13.61 14.26
N ARG A 53 -8.82 12.48 13.61
CA ARG A 53 -8.93 11.17 14.25
C ARG A 53 -7.58 10.50 14.51
N THR A 54 -6.65 10.63 13.58
CA THR A 54 -5.39 9.87 13.59
C THR A 54 -4.18 10.72 13.98
N GLY A 55 -4.31 12.06 13.93
CA GLY A 55 -3.19 13.00 14.02
C GLY A 55 -2.35 13.10 12.75
N ILE A 56 -2.68 12.31 11.71
CA ILE A 56 -1.89 12.17 10.48
C ILE A 56 -2.51 13.02 9.38
N ASP A 57 -1.75 13.94 8.79
CA ASP A 57 -2.20 14.67 7.61
C ASP A 57 -1.94 13.83 6.34
N PRO A 58 -2.98 13.40 5.58
CA PRO A 58 -2.78 12.67 4.33
C PRO A 58 -1.94 13.41 3.29
N ARG A 59 -1.85 14.74 3.39
CA ARG A 59 -1.05 15.57 2.48
C ARG A 59 0.44 15.54 2.83
N SER A 60 0.82 14.99 3.99
CA SER A 60 2.22 14.76 4.37
C SER A 60 2.84 13.58 3.65
N PHE A 61 2.05 12.73 2.99
CA PHE A 61 2.56 11.64 2.16
C PHE A 61 2.93 12.18 0.78
N ASP A 62 4.18 11.93 0.37
CA ASP A 62 4.64 12.26 -0.98
C ASP A 62 4.29 11.12 -1.94
N ARG A 63 4.62 9.89 -1.55
CA ARG A 63 4.40 8.70 -2.36
C ARG A 63 4.02 7.49 -1.51
N VAL A 64 3.20 6.64 -2.10
CA VAL A 64 2.87 5.33 -1.55
C VAL A 64 3.15 4.28 -2.61
N VAL A 65 3.82 3.21 -2.22
CA VAL A 65 4.07 2.04 -3.06
C VAL A 65 3.41 0.84 -2.43
N LEU A 66 2.62 0.11 -3.20
CA LEU A 66 2.12 -1.19 -2.82
C LEU A 66 2.96 -2.24 -3.54
N GLY A 67 3.56 -3.16 -2.78
CA GLY A 67 4.21 -4.35 -3.31
C GLY A 67 3.37 -5.56 -2.96
N THR A 68 3.10 -6.41 -3.94
CA THR A 68 2.34 -7.65 -3.74
C THR A 68 3.14 -8.83 -4.27
N ARG A 69 3.21 -9.89 -3.46
CA ARG A 69 3.74 -11.19 -3.85
C ARG A 69 2.58 -12.20 -3.93
N TYR A 70 2.63 -13.06 -4.95
CA TYR A 70 1.69 -14.16 -5.13
C TYR A 70 2.28 -15.44 -4.56
N THR A 71 1.55 -16.08 -3.66
CA THR A 71 1.90 -17.42 -3.17
C THR A 71 0.77 -18.39 -3.44
N TYR A 72 1.12 -19.66 -3.67
CA TYR A 72 0.19 -20.73 -4.06
C TYR A 72 0.31 -21.86 -3.05
N PRO A 73 -0.22 -21.70 -1.83
CA PRO A 73 -0.03 -22.67 -0.74
C PRO A 73 -0.67 -24.03 -1.04
N SER A 74 -1.66 -24.09 -1.92
CA SER A 74 -2.30 -25.34 -2.38
C SER A 74 -2.93 -25.15 -3.77
N PRO A 75 -3.33 -26.23 -4.46
CA PRO A 75 -4.05 -26.13 -5.73
C PRO A 75 -5.29 -25.24 -5.59
N ASN A 76 -5.48 -24.32 -6.54
CA ASN A 76 -6.58 -23.35 -6.61
C ASN A 76 -6.63 -22.30 -5.49
N VAL A 77 -5.65 -22.24 -4.59
CA VAL A 77 -5.55 -21.19 -3.58
C VAL A 77 -4.42 -20.25 -3.96
N THR A 78 -4.78 -19.00 -4.22
CA THR A 78 -3.81 -17.91 -4.35
C THR A 78 -3.90 -17.02 -3.13
N LYS A 79 -2.78 -16.84 -2.44
CA LYS A 79 -2.64 -15.89 -1.35
C LYS A 79 -1.87 -14.67 -1.86
N LEU A 80 -2.38 -13.50 -1.51
CA LEU A 80 -1.68 -12.24 -1.71
C LEU A 80 -0.97 -11.83 -0.43
N GLU A 81 0.32 -11.55 -0.55
CA GLU A 81 1.12 -10.96 0.52
C GLU A 81 1.45 -9.53 0.10
N THR A 82 0.89 -8.55 0.82
CA THR A 82 0.95 -7.14 0.43
C THR A 82 1.68 -6.34 1.50
N VAL A 83 2.61 -5.49 1.05
CA VAL A 83 3.20 -4.43 1.85
C VAL A 83 2.92 -3.08 1.22
N VAL A 84 2.68 -2.09 2.06
CA VAL A 84 2.60 -0.69 1.70
C VAL A 84 3.86 -0.01 2.23
N ILE A 85 4.62 0.62 1.34
CA ILE A 85 5.71 1.53 1.69
C ILE A 85 5.24 2.95 1.47
N ALA A 86 5.16 3.73 2.54
CA ALA A 86 4.72 5.11 2.50
C ALA A 86 5.90 6.03 2.82
N HIS A 87 6.11 7.06 1.99
CA HIS A 87 7.16 8.06 2.16
C HIS A 87 6.58 9.47 2.11
N GLY A 88 7.14 10.40 2.89
CA GLY A 88 6.69 11.79 2.88
C GLY A 88 7.48 12.74 3.76
N THR A 89 6.80 13.75 4.30
CA THR A 89 7.36 14.77 5.19
C THR A 89 6.97 14.56 6.66
N PHE A 90 6.29 13.46 6.96
CA PHE A 90 5.91 13.06 8.32
C PHE A 90 7.10 12.51 9.12
N ASP A 91 6.95 12.47 10.45
CA ASP A 91 7.85 11.72 11.34
C ASP A 91 7.33 10.28 11.50
N ALA A 92 8.07 9.32 10.93
CA ALA A 92 7.69 7.91 10.95
C ALA A 92 7.58 7.36 12.39
N LYS A 93 8.43 7.81 13.32
CA LYS A 93 8.37 7.37 14.73
C LYS A 93 7.12 7.90 15.41
N ALA A 94 6.76 9.16 15.15
CA ALA A 94 5.52 9.74 15.65
C ALA A 94 4.30 8.99 15.11
N LEU A 95 4.30 8.60 13.84
CA LEU A 95 3.21 7.81 13.25
C LEU A 95 3.10 6.40 13.84
N VAL A 96 4.22 5.71 14.09
CA VAL A 96 4.23 4.43 14.80
C VAL A 96 3.72 4.59 16.24
N ALA A 97 4.09 5.67 16.93
CA ALA A 97 3.59 5.98 18.27
C ALA A 97 2.07 6.24 18.26
N ALA A 98 1.57 7.02 17.30
CA ALA A 98 0.14 7.27 17.13
C ALA A 98 -0.63 5.96 16.86
N GLY A 99 -0.09 5.07 16.02
CA GLY A 99 -0.66 3.74 15.79
C GLY A 99 -0.77 2.89 17.06
N ARG A 100 0.24 2.94 17.95
CA ARG A 100 0.21 2.27 19.27
C ARG A 100 -0.88 2.82 20.18
N ILE A 101 -1.04 4.15 20.22
CA ILE A 101 -2.09 4.81 20.99
C ILE A 101 -3.47 4.39 20.45
N ALA A 102 -3.66 4.42 19.13
CA ALA A 102 -4.91 4.02 18.48
C ALA A 102 -5.25 2.54 18.70
N ALA A 103 -4.24 1.66 18.85
CA ALA A 103 -4.45 0.26 19.18
C ALA A 103 -4.99 0.02 20.59
N ASN A 104 -4.99 1.03 21.47
CA ASN A 104 -5.52 0.97 22.84
C ASN A 104 -5.01 -0.26 23.63
N GLY A 105 -3.70 -0.50 23.57
CA GLY A 105 -3.03 -1.64 24.22
C GLY A 105 -3.12 -2.97 23.47
N LYS A 106 -3.85 -3.06 22.34
CA LYS A 106 -3.96 -4.26 21.51
C LYS A 106 -2.83 -4.35 20.48
N TYR A 107 -1.59 -4.31 20.96
CA TYR A 107 -0.42 -4.47 20.11
C TYR A 107 0.68 -5.23 20.85
N ARG A 108 1.61 -5.80 20.08
CA ARG A 108 2.91 -6.28 20.58
C ARG A 108 4.03 -5.62 19.80
N GLU A 109 5.23 -5.62 20.38
CA GLU A 109 6.44 -5.18 19.70
C GLU A 109 7.31 -6.38 19.36
N GLU A 110 7.87 -6.37 18.15
CA GLU A 110 8.80 -7.36 17.64
C GLU A 110 10.10 -6.64 17.25
N LYS A 111 11.25 -7.17 17.66
CA LYS A 111 12.54 -6.64 17.20
C LYS A 111 13.04 -7.46 16.02
N TYR A 112 13.47 -6.80 14.96
CA TYR A 112 14.01 -7.46 13.77
C TYR A 112 15.08 -6.58 13.11
N GLN A 113 16.30 -7.10 12.93
CA GLN A 113 17.42 -6.37 12.31
C GLN A 113 17.67 -4.96 12.91
N GLY A 114 17.46 -4.82 14.23
CA GLY A 114 17.59 -3.54 14.94
C GLY A 114 16.40 -2.58 14.79
N ALA A 115 15.41 -2.90 13.96
CA ALA A 115 14.15 -2.16 13.88
C ALA A 115 13.10 -2.72 14.87
N THR A 116 12.22 -1.83 15.33
CA THR A 116 11.04 -2.21 16.14
C THR A 116 9.81 -2.22 15.23
N ILE A 117 9.20 -3.39 15.11
CA ILE A 117 7.93 -3.60 14.40
C ILE A 117 6.81 -3.62 15.43
N VAL A 118 5.81 -2.77 15.26
CA VAL A 118 4.58 -2.81 16.06
C VAL A 118 3.57 -3.67 15.33
N VAL A 119 3.10 -4.74 15.97
CA VAL A 119 2.05 -5.61 15.42
C VAL A 119 0.76 -5.35 16.18
N ILE A 120 -0.19 -4.73 15.52
CA ILE A 120 -1.50 -4.35 16.04
C ILE A 120 -2.49 -5.48 15.73
N SER A 121 -3.21 -5.94 16.73
CA SER A 121 -4.31 -6.89 16.52
C SER A 121 -5.53 -6.12 16.02
N ILE A 122 -5.92 -6.40 14.78
CA ILE A 122 -7.10 -5.82 14.15
C ILE A 122 -8.02 -6.99 13.88
N ASN A 123 -9.22 -7.04 14.44
CA ASN A 123 -10.17 -8.12 14.12
C ASN A 123 -11.26 -7.55 13.22
N ASP A 124 -10.84 -7.01 12.06
CA ASP A 124 -11.68 -6.21 11.19
C ASP A 124 -11.58 -6.68 9.72
N GLN A 125 -12.60 -6.38 8.93
CA GLN A 125 -12.59 -6.59 7.49
C GLN A 125 -12.18 -5.30 6.79
N MET A 126 -11.05 -5.33 6.09
CA MET A 126 -10.63 -4.20 5.26
C MET A 126 -11.12 -4.38 3.83
N LYS A 127 -11.65 -3.30 3.25
CA LYS A 127 -11.94 -3.23 1.81
C LYS A 127 -10.73 -2.70 1.07
N LEU A 128 -10.02 -3.57 0.37
CA LEU A 128 -8.96 -3.16 -0.55
C LEU A 128 -9.59 -2.73 -1.88
N PHE A 129 -9.23 -1.54 -2.37
CA PHE A 129 -9.78 -0.92 -3.59
C PHE A 129 -11.31 -0.77 -3.63
N GLY A 130 -11.99 -0.84 -2.48
CA GLY A 130 -13.45 -0.64 -2.38
C GLY A 130 -14.32 -1.85 -2.75
N PHE A 131 -13.75 -2.89 -3.38
CA PHE A 131 -14.48 -4.08 -3.81
C PHE A 131 -13.96 -5.39 -3.22
N TRP A 132 -12.75 -5.42 -2.66
CA TRP A 132 -12.16 -6.66 -2.16
C TRP A 132 -12.16 -6.75 -0.63
N ASN A 133 -12.97 -7.64 -0.06
CA ASN A 133 -12.97 -7.90 1.38
C ASN A 133 -11.78 -8.77 1.77
N MET A 134 -10.86 -8.20 2.56
CA MET A 134 -9.74 -8.91 3.16
C MET A 134 -9.93 -8.98 4.67
N LYS A 135 -9.92 -10.20 5.22
CA LYS A 135 -9.83 -10.39 6.68
C LYS A 135 -8.38 -10.19 7.09
N VAL A 136 -8.12 -9.16 7.87
CA VAL A 136 -6.79 -8.87 8.41
C VAL A 136 -6.90 -9.01 9.91
N SER A 137 -6.23 -10.03 10.48
CA SER A 137 -6.21 -10.30 11.92
C SER A 137 -5.12 -9.52 12.65
N GLU A 138 -4.06 -9.17 11.93
CA GLU A 138 -2.92 -8.44 12.45
C GLU A 138 -2.38 -7.48 11.39
N LEU A 139 -1.95 -6.30 11.82
CA LEU A 139 -1.28 -5.31 10.98
C LEU A 139 0.06 -4.96 11.63
N ALA A 140 1.14 -5.22 10.92
CA ALA A 140 2.48 -4.81 11.30
C ALA A 140 2.80 -3.44 10.71
N VAL A 141 3.43 -2.59 11.52
CA VAL A 141 3.88 -1.24 11.14
C VAL A 141 5.32 -1.04 11.61
N CYS A 142 6.18 -0.52 10.75
CA CYS A 142 7.57 -0.22 11.08
C CYS A 142 8.03 1.08 10.42
N GLY A 143 8.71 1.95 11.18
CA GLY A 143 9.52 3.02 10.61
C GLY A 143 10.77 2.43 9.96
N LEU A 144 10.93 2.63 8.66
CA LEU A 144 12.09 2.17 7.89
C LEU A 144 13.24 3.19 7.92
N ASP A 145 12.89 4.47 8.00
CA ASP A 145 13.77 5.58 8.38
C ASP A 145 12.93 6.75 8.97
N SER A 146 13.45 7.99 8.97
CA SER A 146 12.78 9.14 9.58
C SER A 146 11.42 9.47 8.96
N ASN A 147 11.23 9.15 7.68
CA ASN A 147 10.10 9.61 6.88
C ASN A 147 9.54 8.54 5.95
N THR A 148 9.90 7.27 6.18
CA THR A 148 9.41 6.11 5.46
C THR A 148 8.85 5.06 6.41
N LEU A 149 7.68 4.53 6.10
CA LEU A 149 6.98 3.49 6.86
C LEU A 149 6.71 2.27 5.98
N ALA A 150 6.81 1.09 6.58
CA ALA A 150 6.25 -0.15 6.03
C ALA A 150 5.00 -0.55 6.82
N ILE A 151 3.95 -0.95 6.11
CA ILE A 151 2.68 -1.43 6.67
C ILE A 151 2.28 -2.70 5.93
N GLY A 152 1.94 -3.76 6.65
CA GLY A 152 1.55 -5.03 6.03
C GLY A 152 1.31 -6.11 7.08
N ASP A 153 1.48 -7.37 6.71
CA ASP A 153 1.66 -8.43 7.71
C ASP A 153 3.10 -8.46 8.24
N LEU A 154 3.35 -9.21 9.31
CA LEU A 154 4.69 -9.26 9.93
C LEU A 154 5.77 -9.76 8.97
N GLY A 155 5.45 -10.73 8.10
CA GLY A 155 6.41 -11.31 7.16
C GLY A 155 6.84 -10.33 6.08
N THR A 156 5.87 -9.61 5.51
CA THR A 156 6.08 -8.61 4.46
C THR A 156 6.78 -7.36 4.97
N VAL A 157 6.52 -6.93 6.21
CA VAL A 157 7.28 -5.84 6.85
C VAL A 157 8.72 -6.24 7.12
N ARG A 158 8.97 -7.48 7.60
CA ARG A 158 10.35 -8.01 7.72
C ARG A 158 11.05 -8.05 6.37
N ALA A 159 10.36 -8.45 5.31
CA ALA A 159 10.91 -8.43 3.95
C ALA A 159 11.27 -7.02 3.47
N ALA A 160 10.48 -5.99 3.81
CA ALA A 160 10.81 -4.60 3.52
C ALA A 160 12.05 -4.11 4.28
N ILE A 161 12.20 -4.50 5.55
CA ILE A 161 13.41 -4.24 6.33
C ILE A 161 14.63 -4.91 5.69
N ASP A 162 14.50 -6.17 5.28
CA ASP A 162 15.57 -6.93 4.62
C ASP A 162 15.94 -6.35 3.25
N ALA A 163 14.97 -5.77 2.53
CA ALA A 163 15.25 -5.07 1.28
C ALA A 163 16.15 -3.85 1.53
N GLY A 164 15.94 -3.14 2.64
CA GLY A 164 16.65 -1.90 2.99
C GLY A 164 16.53 -0.87 1.88
N LYS A 165 17.37 0.18 1.86
CA LYS A 165 17.35 1.24 0.81
C LYS A 165 17.74 0.78 -0.60
N LYS A 166 18.12 -0.49 -0.78
CA LYS A 166 18.52 -1.02 -2.09
C LYS A 166 17.34 -1.61 -2.86
N GLY A 167 16.25 -1.94 -2.16
CA GLY A 167 15.10 -2.60 -2.73
C GLY A 167 15.42 -4.04 -3.16
N ARG A 168 14.37 -4.81 -3.42
CA ARG A 168 14.46 -6.15 -4.03
C ARG A 168 13.42 -6.38 -5.10
N ALA A 169 12.61 -5.38 -5.42
CA ALA A 169 11.65 -5.43 -6.51
C ALA A 169 12.34 -5.49 -7.87
N SER A 170 11.71 -6.18 -8.83
CA SER A 170 12.25 -6.32 -10.19
C SER A 170 12.34 -4.96 -10.90
N ALA A 171 13.45 -4.74 -11.60
CA ALA A 171 13.66 -3.54 -12.40
C ALA A 171 12.58 -3.38 -13.47
N ASP A 172 12.14 -4.47 -14.11
CA ASP A 172 11.10 -4.42 -15.14
C ASP A 172 9.75 -3.94 -14.58
N LEU A 173 9.38 -4.39 -13.37
CA LEU A 173 8.15 -3.95 -12.72
C LEU A 173 8.23 -2.47 -12.33
N ILE A 174 9.38 -2.01 -11.85
CA ILE A 174 9.63 -0.60 -11.57
C ILE A 174 9.50 0.21 -12.85
N THR A 175 10.17 -0.21 -13.93
CA THR A 175 10.10 0.45 -15.24
C THR A 175 8.68 0.57 -15.75
N LEU A 176 7.86 -0.49 -15.63
CA LEU A 176 6.44 -0.45 -15.99
C LEU A 176 5.67 0.55 -15.12
N ALA A 177 5.82 0.47 -13.80
CA ALA A 177 5.12 1.33 -12.86
C ALA A 177 5.53 2.81 -12.97
N THR A 178 6.74 3.10 -13.48
CA THR A 178 7.24 4.46 -13.67
C THR A 178 7.27 4.90 -15.14
N ARG A 179 6.66 4.13 -16.05
CA ARG A 179 6.78 4.35 -17.50
C ARG A 179 6.30 5.73 -17.92
N ASP A 180 5.17 6.18 -17.37
CA ASP A 180 4.68 7.54 -17.55
C ASP A 180 5.07 8.40 -16.33
N PRO A 181 5.99 9.36 -16.49
CA PRO A 181 6.40 10.25 -15.39
C PRO A 181 5.29 11.20 -14.94
N ASN A 182 4.19 11.31 -15.70
CA ASN A 182 3.03 12.12 -15.37
C ASN A 182 1.87 11.33 -14.74
N ALA A 183 1.98 10.00 -14.68
CA ALA A 183 0.96 9.17 -14.07
C ALA A 183 0.79 9.51 -12.58
N VAL A 184 -0.46 9.64 -12.16
CA VAL A 184 -0.83 9.77 -10.74
C VAL A 184 -0.73 8.42 -10.05
N ILE A 185 -1.09 7.37 -10.78
CA ILE A 185 -0.97 5.97 -10.36
C ILE A 185 -0.32 5.20 -11.51
N GLY A 186 0.78 4.53 -11.23
CA GLY A 186 1.47 3.65 -12.17
C GLY A 186 1.48 2.21 -11.67
N PHE A 187 1.40 1.25 -12.58
CA PHE A 187 1.33 -0.17 -12.27
C PHE A 187 2.37 -0.98 -13.05
N GLY A 188 2.94 -1.99 -12.40
CA GLY A 188 3.73 -3.04 -13.04
C GLY A 188 3.35 -4.37 -12.42
N ALA A 189 3.05 -5.39 -13.21
CA ALA A 189 2.67 -6.69 -12.69
C ALA A 189 3.10 -7.82 -13.63
N ASN A 190 3.60 -8.90 -13.03
CA ASN A 190 3.72 -10.19 -13.67
C ASN A 190 2.43 -10.97 -13.37
N VAL A 191 1.59 -11.22 -14.37
CA VAL A 191 0.29 -11.86 -14.16
C VAL A 191 0.36 -13.32 -14.65
N PRO A 192 0.69 -14.29 -13.78
CA PRO A 192 0.75 -15.69 -14.18
C PRO A 192 -0.65 -16.26 -14.45
N SER A 193 -0.72 -17.29 -15.29
CA SER A 193 -1.97 -17.98 -15.64
C SER A 193 -2.70 -18.54 -14.40
N ALA A 194 -1.97 -18.98 -13.39
CA ALA A 194 -2.53 -19.45 -12.12
C ALA A 194 -3.29 -18.35 -11.37
N LEU A 195 -2.81 -17.10 -11.42
CA LEU A 195 -3.51 -15.97 -10.81
C LEU A 195 -4.83 -15.67 -11.54
N LEU A 196 -4.81 -15.69 -12.88
CA LEU A 196 -6.01 -15.52 -13.72
C LEU A 196 -7.03 -16.65 -13.52
N ALA A 197 -6.55 -17.88 -13.33
CA ALA A 197 -7.42 -19.03 -13.09
C ALA A 197 -8.21 -18.89 -11.77
N ASN A 198 -7.57 -18.34 -10.73
CA ASN A 198 -8.10 -18.22 -9.37
C ASN A 198 -8.72 -16.84 -9.05
N LEU A 199 -8.69 -15.90 -10.00
CA LEU A 199 -9.30 -14.57 -9.87
C LEU A 199 -10.83 -14.71 -9.78
N ASN A 200 -11.35 -14.79 -8.56
CA ASN A 200 -12.77 -14.63 -8.29
C ASN A 200 -13.09 -13.13 -8.19
N VAL A 201 -13.30 -12.48 -9.34
CA VAL A 201 -13.62 -11.05 -9.42
C VAL A 201 -15.07 -10.71 -9.03
N GLY A 202 -15.81 -11.67 -8.45
CA GLY A 202 -17.20 -11.47 -8.00
C GLY A 202 -18.21 -11.16 -9.10
N ASN A 203 -17.77 -11.17 -10.36
CA ASN A 203 -18.55 -10.96 -11.56
C ASN A 203 -18.00 -11.85 -12.69
N ASP A 204 -18.78 -12.85 -13.08
CA ASP A 204 -18.39 -13.86 -14.09
C ASP A 204 -18.02 -13.24 -15.46
N THR A 205 -18.56 -12.07 -15.78
CA THR A 205 -18.29 -11.36 -17.04
C THR A 205 -16.86 -10.83 -17.06
N VAL A 206 -16.45 -10.16 -15.99
CA VAL A 206 -15.07 -9.62 -15.85
C VAL A 206 -14.05 -10.75 -15.75
N ALA A 207 -14.42 -11.87 -15.11
CA ALA A 207 -13.57 -13.04 -15.00
C ALA A 207 -13.30 -13.67 -16.38
N LYS A 208 -14.32 -13.70 -17.24
CA LYS A 208 -14.25 -14.23 -18.60
C LYS A 208 -13.44 -13.33 -19.51
N ASP A 209 -13.62 -12.01 -19.40
CA ASP A 209 -12.87 -11.03 -20.19
C ASP A 209 -11.39 -11.01 -19.81
N ALA A 210 -11.06 -11.06 -18.51
CA ALA A 210 -9.66 -11.14 -18.05
C ALA A 210 -8.94 -12.41 -18.51
N LYS A 211 -9.64 -13.55 -18.60
CA LYS A 211 -9.10 -14.81 -19.13
C LYS A 211 -8.91 -14.81 -20.65
N SER A 212 -9.53 -13.87 -21.36
CA SER A 212 -9.47 -13.78 -22.83
C SER A 212 -8.26 -13.00 -23.35
N ILE A 213 -7.62 -12.21 -22.48
CA ILE A 213 -6.45 -11.41 -22.83
C ILE A 213 -5.21 -12.29 -22.68
N ARG A 214 -4.63 -12.70 -23.82
CA ARG A 214 -3.33 -13.37 -23.94
C ARG A 214 -2.24 -12.37 -24.26
#